data_AF-A0A8C9X9E1-F1
#
_entry.id   AF-A0A8C9X9E1-F1
#
_cell.length_a   1.000
_cell.length_b   1.000
_cell.length_c   1.000
_cell.angle_alpha   90.00
_cell.angle_beta   90.00
_cell.angle_gamma   90.00
#
_symmetry.space_group_name_H-M   'P 1'
#
loop_
_entity.id
_entity.type
_entity.pdbx_description
1 polymer ?
#
loop_
_entity_poly.entity_id
_entity_poly.type
_entity_poly.pdbx_seq_one_letter_code
_entity_poly.pdbx_strand_id
1 'polypeptide(L)'
;APPPGWLDDVHGYQVPKGGESFDVARDALLKFVESKWRYSSKPARNLTFKELKPVTVYRYRLETYTETRTSAWQFESYNGQVVDGPQFGMSPPPWDIPVTLPARYTDKVEKVRVPHSSFVKPCHKCNGCGRTRCGNCHGRGQVRCVLVLNYYSRAAKTNRLRCTFCHGHGRSRDKCSSCHGQGYKTCSLCHGSQSLLHFIQLTVTWKNDITDFIPDRQPDFPDKKFEKVTGDPFFVDESVLVNTKHTSPFIQEFTSGVGGRGHTFDPTVGRENKQNISREQLLKGKQKAPALV
;
A
#
# COMPACT_ATOMS: atom_id res chain seq x y z
N ALA A 1 -26.19 11.09 6.58
CA ALA A 1 -27.05 12.29 6.56
C ALA A 1 -26.34 13.39 7.34
N PRO A 2 -26.33 14.65 6.90
CA PRO A 2 -25.82 15.75 7.72
C PRO A 2 -26.65 15.88 9.01
N PRO A 3 -26.05 16.36 10.12
CA PRO A 3 -26.78 16.55 11.38
C PRO A 3 -27.92 17.57 11.24
N PRO A 4 -29.04 17.41 11.97
CA PRO A 4 -30.18 18.34 11.94
C PRO A 4 -29.78 19.76 12.40
N GLY A 5 -30.29 20.81 11.74
CA GLY A 5 -30.05 22.23 12.07
C GLY A 5 -28.98 22.94 11.23
N TRP A 6 -28.25 22.22 10.38
CA TRP A 6 -27.15 22.76 9.55
C TRP A 6 -27.59 23.54 8.29
N LEU A 7 -28.90 23.65 8.04
CA LEU A 7 -29.50 24.40 6.93
C LEU A 7 -30.03 25.77 7.34
N ASP A 8 -30.15 26.06 8.64
CA ASP A 8 -30.91 27.22 9.12
C ASP A 8 -30.09 28.53 9.13
N ASP A 9 -28.75 28.42 9.13
CA ASP A 9 -27.83 29.57 9.22
C ASP A 9 -27.28 30.04 7.85
N VAL A 10 -28.16 30.35 6.88
CA VAL A 10 -27.74 30.96 5.60
C VAL A 10 -28.40 32.33 5.40
N HIS A 11 -27.93 33.32 6.16
CA HIS A 11 -28.21 34.72 5.91
C HIS A 11 -26.90 35.46 5.60
N GLY A 12 -26.72 35.88 4.34
CA GLY A 12 -25.67 36.85 4.01
C GLY A 12 -25.02 36.79 2.63
N TYR A 13 -25.19 35.73 1.82
CA TYR A 13 -24.49 35.67 0.52
C TYR A 13 -25.28 36.37 -0.59
N GLN A 14 -24.81 37.55 -1.00
CA GLN A 14 -25.27 38.20 -2.24
C GLN A 14 -24.71 37.43 -3.44
N VAL A 15 -25.60 36.88 -4.27
CA VAL A 15 -25.23 36.31 -5.58
C VAL A 15 -24.49 37.40 -6.36
N PRO A 16 -23.31 37.12 -6.97
CA PRO A 16 -22.65 38.07 -7.83
C PRO A 16 -23.66 38.55 -8.87
N LYS A 17 -23.92 39.86 -8.93
CA LYS A 17 -24.77 40.49 -9.96
C LYS A 17 -24.05 40.53 -11.32
N GLY A 18 -23.40 39.44 -11.70
CA GLY A 18 -22.88 39.20 -13.05
C GLY A 18 -23.91 38.38 -13.79
N GLY A 19 -24.85 39.05 -14.47
CA GLY A 19 -25.83 38.38 -15.30
C GLY A 19 -25.12 37.61 -16.42
N GLU A 20 -25.20 36.29 -16.38
CA GLU A 20 -24.91 35.47 -17.56
C GLU A 20 -25.95 35.83 -18.64
N SER A 21 -25.51 36.38 -19.77
CA SER A 21 -26.40 36.89 -20.81
C SER A 21 -26.99 35.75 -21.64
N PHE A 22 -28.13 36.01 -22.30
CA PHE A 22 -28.74 35.09 -23.27
C PHE A 22 -27.75 34.63 -24.36
N ASP A 23 -26.72 35.44 -24.65
CA ASP A 23 -25.68 35.13 -25.62
C ASP A 23 -24.76 33.99 -25.14
N VAL A 24 -24.39 33.99 -23.86
CA VAL A 24 -23.57 32.91 -23.27
C VAL A 24 -24.30 31.57 -23.31
N ALA A 25 -25.60 31.59 -22.97
CA ALA A 25 -26.45 30.39 -23.05
C ALA A 25 -26.60 29.91 -24.51
N ARG A 26 -26.74 30.83 -25.46
CA ARG A 26 -26.82 30.51 -26.90
C ARG A 26 -25.52 29.88 -27.40
N ASP A 27 -24.38 30.45 -27.08
CA ASP A 27 -23.08 29.94 -27.48
C ASP A 27 -22.80 28.54 -26.90
N ALA A 28 -23.19 28.31 -25.65
CA ALA A 28 -23.09 26.98 -25.03
C ALA A 28 -23.99 25.96 -25.74
N LEU A 29 -25.23 26.33 -26.09
CA LEU A 29 -26.14 25.48 -26.84
C LEU A 29 -25.62 25.16 -28.24
N LEU A 30 -25.06 26.16 -28.94
CA LEU A 30 -24.47 25.97 -30.27
C LEU A 30 -23.29 25.00 -30.23
N LYS A 31 -22.36 25.17 -29.28
CA LYS A 31 -21.24 24.24 -29.07
C LYS A 31 -21.72 22.81 -28.80
N PHE A 32 -22.80 22.67 -28.01
CA PHE A 32 -23.38 21.35 -27.74
C PHE A 32 -23.97 20.70 -29.00
N VAL A 33 -24.75 21.44 -29.80
CA VAL A 33 -25.35 20.92 -31.04
C VAL A 33 -24.26 20.57 -32.06
N GLU A 34 -23.23 21.40 -32.20
CA GLU A 34 -22.09 21.14 -33.09
C GLU A 34 -21.32 19.86 -32.71
N SER A 35 -21.28 19.50 -31.42
CA SER A 35 -20.69 18.24 -30.95
C SER A 35 -21.48 16.98 -31.37
N LYS A 36 -22.70 17.14 -31.89
CA LYS A 36 -23.60 16.04 -32.28
C LYS A 36 -23.85 16.05 -33.79
N TRP A 37 -23.23 15.13 -34.51
CA TRP A 37 -23.29 15.06 -35.98
C TRP A 37 -24.70 14.95 -36.60
N ARG A 38 -25.71 14.52 -35.82
CA ARG A 38 -27.11 14.41 -36.27
C ARG A 38 -27.95 15.66 -36.01
N TYR A 39 -27.41 16.66 -35.32
CA TYR A 39 -28.16 17.84 -34.92
C TYR A 39 -27.91 18.99 -35.89
N SER A 40 -28.97 19.68 -36.30
CA SER A 40 -28.85 20.92 -37.09
C SER A 40 -28.64 22.10 -36.14
N SER A 41 -27.80 23.06 -36.53
CA SER A 41 -27.60 24.31 -35.79
C SER A 41 -28.73 25.33 -36.00
N LYS A 42 -29.59 25.15 -37.01
CA LYS A 42 -30.67 26.10 -37.33
C LYS A 42 -31.66 26.32 -36.17
N PRO A 43 -32.18 25.26 -35.49
CA PRO A 43 -33.06 25.44 -34.34
C PRO A 43 -32.38 26.16 -33.17
N ALA A 44 -31.12 25.84 -32.88
CA ALA A 44 -30.37 26.48 -31.79
C ALA A 44 -30.08 27.97 -32.07
N ARG A 45 -29.85 28.35 -33.33
CA ARG A 45 -29.64 29.76 -33.73
C ARG A 45 -30.93 30.59 -33.66
N ASN A 46 -32.06 29.99 -34.00
CA ASN A 46 -33.34 30.70 -34.11
C ASN A 46 -34.20 30.62 -32.83
N LEU A 47 -33.75 29.87 -31.82
CA LEU A 47 -34.44 29.76 -30.54
C LEU A 47 -34.44 31.12 -29.82
N THR A 48 -35.61 31.54 -29.35
CA THR A 48 -35.79 32.73 -28.52
C THR A 48 -35.87 32.29 -27.07
N PHE A 49 -34.87 32.69 -26.27
CA PHE A 49 -34.89 32.49 -24.84
C PHE A 49 -35.92 33.46 -24.23
N LYS A 50 -36.89 32.91 -23.49
CA LYS A 50 -37.95 33.71 -22.84
C LYS A 50 -37.56 34.14 -21.43
N GLU A 51 -36.89 33.25 -20.71
CA GLU A 51 -36.50 33.42 -19.33
C GLU A 51 -35.26 32.56 -19.09
N LEU A 52 -34.33 33.05 -18.27
CA LEU A 52 -33.22 32.28 -17.74
C LEU A 52 -33.39 32.22 -16.23
N LYS A 53 -33.56 31.01 -15.68
CA LYS A 53 -33.76 30.84 -14.24
C LYS A 53 -32.43 30.46 -13.60
N PRO A 54 -31.87 31.32 -12.74
CA PRO A 54 -30.67 30.95 -12.00
C PRO A 54 -31.03 29.86 -10.98
N VAL A 55 -30.34 28.73 -11.06
CA VAL A 55 -30.41 27.67 -10.06
C VAL A 55 -29.14 27.74 -9.23
N THR A 56 -29.32 27.77 -7.90
CA THR A 56 -28.22 27.62 -6.95
C THR A 56 -28.14 26.16 -6.55
N VAL A 57 -26.98 25.53 -6.78
CA VAL A 57 -26.71 24.17 -6.31
C VAL A 57 -25.59 24.19 -5.29
N TYR A 58 -25.78 23.46 -4.19
CA TYR A 58 -24.78 23.29 -3.13
C TYR A 58 -24.04 21.95 -3.29
N ARG A 59 -22.71 21.98 -3.23
CA ARG A 59 -21.85 20.79 -3.10
C ARG A 59 -21.19 20.78 -1.73
N TYR A 60 -21.34 19.67 -1.03
CA TYR A 60 -20.57 19.33 0.14
C TYR A 60 -19.37 18.51 -0.31
N ARG A 61 -18.16 18.97 0.02
CA ARG A 61 -16.93 18.22 -0.15
C ARG A 61 -16.40 17.87 1.23
N LEU A 62 -16.31 16.58 1.51
CA LEU A 62 -15.70 16.06 2.71
C LEU A 62 -14.35 15.45 2.34
N GLU A 63 -13.27 16.04 2.83
CA GLU A 63 -11.93 15.47 2.70
C GLU A 63 -11.52 14.86 4.04
N THR A 64 -11.32 13.54 4.01
CA THR A 64 -10.89 12.76 5.15
C THR A 64 -9.42 12.42 4.98
N TYR A 65 -8.59 13.00 5.84
CA TYR A 65 -7.16 12.72 5.88
C TYR A 65 -6.84 11.71 6.98
N THR A 66 -6.41 10.52 6.59
CA THR A 66 -6.12 9.42 7.49
C THR A 66 -4.63 9.12 7.51
N GLU A 67 -4.00 9.22 8.68
CA GLU A 67 -2.68 8.66 8.93
C GLU A 67 -2.81 7.30 9.58
N THR A 68 -2.24 6.28 8.95
CA THR A 68 -2.25 4.90 9.42
C THR A 68 -0.81 4.43 9.65
N ARG A 69 -0.49 3.95 10.85
CA ARG A 69 0.83 3.44 11.21
C ARG A 69 0.78 1.94 11.41
N THR A 70 1.65 1.21 10.71
CA THR A 70 1.78 -0.24 10.81
C THR A 70 3.22 -0.68 11.07
N SER A 71 3.44 -1.52 12.08
CA SER A 71 4.76 -2.05 12.41
C SER A 71 4.88 -3.53 12.03
N ALA A 72 6.02 -3.92 11.47
CA ALA A 72 6.34 -5.31 11.16
C ALA A 72 7.84 -5.60 11.31
N TRP A 73 8.19 -6.84 11.67
CA TRP A 73 9.57 -7.30 11.67
C TRP A 73 10.10 -7.40 10.24
N GLN A 74 11.32 -6.90 10.03
CA GLN A 74 12.07 -7.01 8.78
C GLN A 74 13.49 -7.47 9.07
N PHE A 75 14.19 -7.94 8.04
CA PHE A 75 15.58 -8.34 8.14
C PHE A 75 16.35 -8.08 6.85
N GLU A 76 17.67 -7.89 7.00
CA GLU A 76 18.62 -7.73 5.90
C GLU A 76 19.93 -8.46 6.18
N SER A 77 20.76 -8.66 5.16
CA SER A 77 22.09 -9.28 5.35
C SER A 77 22.99 -8.38 6.19
N TYR A 78 23.67 -8.95 7.17
CA TYR A 78 24.54 -8.18 8.06
C TYR A 78 25.99 -8.17 7.54
N ASN A 79 26.43 -7.03 7.03
CA ASN A 79 27.76 -6.80 6.48
C ASN A 79 28.55 -5.74 7.29
N GLY A 80 28.22 -5.57 8.57
CA GLY A 80 28.85 -4.57 9.45
C GLY A 80 28.10 -3.23 9.55
N GLN A 81 26.80 -3.19 9.20
CA GLN A 81 25.97 -2.01 9.45
C GLN A 81 25.93 -1.66 10.95
N VAL A 82 25.68 -0.39 11.26
CA VAL A 82 25.45 0.04 12.64
C VAL A 82 24.18 -0.62 13.18
N VAL A 83 24.29 -1.23 14.37
CA VAL A 83 23.18 -1.94 15.03
C VAL A 83 22.66 -1.07 16.16
N ASP A 84 21.56 -0.37 15.90
CA ASP A 84 20.83 0.37 16.92
C ASP A 84 19.85 -0.56 17.65
N GLY A 85 20.33 -1.20 18.71
CA GLY A 85 19.58 -2.16 19.50
C GLY A 85 19.12 -1.66 20.87
N PRO A 86 18.47 -2.54 21.65
CA PRO A 86 17.87 -2.17 22.94
C PRO A 86 18.87 -1.68 23.99
N GLN A 87 20.17 -1.89 23.78
CA GLN A 87 21.23 -1.36 24.63
C GLN A 87 21.32 0.17 24.59
N PHE A 88 20.78 0.82 23.56
CA PHE A 88 20.78 2.29 23.42
C PHE A 88 19.47 2.94 23.90
N GLY A 89 18.47 2.15 24.30
CA GLY A 89 17.21 2.67 24.81
C GLY A 89 16.03 1.72 24.59
N MET A 90 14.86 2.10 25.09
CA MET A 90 13.61 1.40 24.80
C MET A 90 13.05 1.88 23.45
N SER A 91 12.52 0.96 22.65
CA SER A 91 11.85 1.33 21.41
C SER A 91 10.59 2.17 21.70
N PRO A 92 10.45 3.36 21.09
CA PRO A 92 9.29 4.22 21.31
C PRO A 92 8.00 3.60 20.74
N PRO A 93 6.82 3.99 21.24
CA PRO A 93 5.56 3.56 20.64
C PRO A 93 5.39 4.16 19.23
N PRO A 94 4.51 3.60 18.39
CA PRO A 94 4.51 3.93 16.97
C PRO A 94 4.24 5.41 16.62
N TRP A 95 3.53 6.15 17.48
CA TRP A 95 3.24 7.58 17.29
C TRP A 95 4.38 8.52 17.73
N ASP A 96 5.27 8.07 18.61
CA ASP A 96 6.40 8.86 19.12
C ASP A 96 7.62 8.76 18.19
N ILE A 97 7.53 7.92 17.14
CA ILE A 97 8.53 7.84 16.09
C ILE A 97 8.39 9.07 15.17
N PRO A 98 9.45 9.88 15.03
CA PRO A 98 9.41 11.05 14.16
C PRO A 98 9.36 10.61 12.70
N VAL A 99 8.42 11.17 11.94
CA VAL A 99 8.27 10.97 10.50
C VAL A 99 8.01 12.31 9.84
N THR A 100 8.44 12.47 8.59
CA THR A 100 8.25 13.74 7.89
C THR A 100 6.81 13.83 7.40
N LEU A 101 6.02 14.67 8.04
CA LEU A 101 4.64 14.93 7.64
C LEU A 101 4.62 15.44 6.18
N PRO A 102 3.88 14.79 5.27
CA PRO A 102 3.70 15.32 3.92
C PRO A 102 2.89 16.61 3.93
N ALA A 103 2.82 17.27 2.78
CA ALA A 103 1.84 18.32 2.55
C ALA A 103 0.43 17.79 2.87
N ARG A 104 -0.40 18.63 3.51
CA ARG A 104 -1.77 18.26 3.87
C ARG A 104 -2.53 17.77 2.63
N TYR A 105 -3.39 16.77 2.83
CA TYR A 105 -4.24 16.18 1.78
C TYR A 105 -3.48 15.49 0.63
N THR A 106 -2.24 15.07 0.88
CA THR A 106 -1.43 14.32 -0.08
C THR A 106 -1.25 12.88 0.37
N ASP A 107 -1.49 11.95 -0.55
CA ASP A 107 -1.22 10.53 -0.35
C ASP A 107 0.29 10.28 -0.31
N LYS A 108 0.76 9.59 0.73
CA LYS A 108 2.16 9.24 0.87
C LYS A 108 2.31 7.95 1.67
N VAL A 109 3.32 7.16 1.33
CA VAL A 109 3.76 6.02 2.14
C VAL A 109 5.23 6.23 2.49
N GLU A 110 5.55 6.16 3.78
CA GLU A 110 6.91 6.28 4.28
C GLU A 110 7.25 5.06 5.15
N LYS A 111 8.48 4.55 5.00
CA LYS A 111 8.99 3.40 5.75
C LYS A 111 10.19 3.86 6.56
N VAL A 112 10.11 3.71 7.87
CA VAL A 112 11.19 4.08 8.80
C VAL A 112 11.53 2.90 9.70
N ARG A 113 12.81 2.77 10.04
CA ARG A 113 13.28 1.78 11.01
C ARG A 113 12.99 2.30 12.42
N VAL A 114 12.40 1.46 13.28
CA VAL A 114 12.10 1.83 14.66
C VAL A 114 13.40 1.93 15.46
N PRO A 115 13.64 3.04 16.18
CA PRO A 115 14.83 3.20 17.02
C PRO A 115 14.96 2.08 18.07
N HIS A 116 16.20 1.72 18.36
CA HIS A 116 16.59 0.73 19.39
C HIS A 116 15.98 -0.67 19.21
N SER A 117 15.47 -0.98 18.02
CA SER A 117 14.80 -2.27 17.74
C SER A 117 15.71 -3.28 17.03
N SER A 118 16.92 -2.87 16.64
CA SER A 118 17.77 -3.65 15.75
C SER A 118 18.61 -4.67 16.53
N PHE A 119 18.75 -5.88 16.00
CA PHE A 119 19.67 -6.87 16.55
C PHE A 119 20.18 -7.82 15.47
N VAL A 120 21.34 -8.42 15.70
CA VAL A 120 21.93 -9.40 14.78
C VAL A 120 21.66 -10.80 15.29
N LYS A 121 21.20 -11.69 14.40
CA LYS A 121 21.06 -13.13 14.68
C LYS A 121 21.67 -13.94 13.55
N PRO A 122 22.11 -15.19 13.82
CA PRO A 122 22.52 -16.12 12.78
C PRO A 122 21.40 -16.27 11.73
N CYS A 123 21.79 -16.36 10.46
CA CYS A 123 20.83 -16.51 9.37
C CYS A 123 20.00 -17.78 9.56
N HIS A 124 18.68 -17.63 9.71
CA HIS A 124 17.75 -18.73 9.93
C HIS A 124 17.63 -19.70 8.74
N LYS A 125 18.10 -19.32 7.55
CA LYS A 125 18.06 -20.18 6.35
C LYS A 125 19.27 -21.09 6.22
N CYS A 126 20.45 -20.64 6.62
CA CYS A 126 21.69 -21.41 6.55
C CYS A 126 22.27 -21.76 7.93
N ASN A 127 21.56 -21.42 9.00
CA ASN A 127 21.97 -21.59 10.40
C ASN A 127 23.39 -21.06 10.67
N GLY A 128 23.72 -19.88 10.14
CA GLY A 128 25.04 -19.29 10.30
C GLY A 128 26.14 -19.84 9.38
N CYS A 129 25.85 -20.79 8.49
CA CYS A 129 26.90 -21.40 7.65
C CYS A 129 27.21 -20.60 6.37
N GLY A 130 26.39 -19.61 6.01
CA GLY A 130 26.57 -18.77 4.82
C GLY A 130 26.29 -19.46 3.48
N ARG A 131 26.08 -20.78 3.49
CA ARG A 131 25.80 -21.61 2.31
C ARG A 131 24.59 -22.51 2.55
N THR A 132 23.86 -22.84 1.49
CA THR A 132 22.74 -23.77 1.51
C THR A 132 23.05 -24.99 0.64
N ARG A 133 22.57 -26.17 1.04
CA ARG A 133 22.75 -27.41 0.28
C ARG A 133 22.15 -27.26 -1.11
N CYS A 134 22.90 -27.60 -2.16
CA CYS A 134 22.36 -27.59 -3.51
C CYS A 134 21.24 -28.63 -3.62
N GLY A 135 20.03 -28.18 -3.93
CA GLY A 135 18.87 -29.07 -4.11
C GLY A 135 19.03 -30.04 -5.28
N ASN A 136 19.74 -29.63 -6.34
CA ASN A 136 19.88 -30.42 -7.57
C ASN A 136 20.78 -31.66 -7.40
N CYS A 137 21.87 -31.54 -6.64
CA CYS A 137 22.77 -32.68 -6.35
C CYS A 137 22.61 -33.23 -4.92
N HIS A 138 21.78 -32.59 -4.10
CA HIS A 138 21.66 -32.84 -2.67
C HIS A 138 23.02 -32.87 -1.96
N GLY A 139 23.85 -31.84 -2.13
CA GLY A 139 25.13 -31.75 -1.41
C GLY A 139 26.29 -32.55 -2.00
N ARG A 140 26.06 -33.38 -3.02
CA ARG A 140 27.07 -34.32 -3.54
C ARG A 140 27.96 -33.78 -4.64
N GLY A 141 27.69 -32.58 -5.15
CA GLY A 141 28.45 -32.01 -6.27
C GLY A 141 28.18 -32.65 -7.63
N GLN A 142 27.53 -33.82 -7.69
CA GLN A 142 27.15 -34.53 -8.92
C GLN A 142 25.67 -34.97 -8.87
N VAL A 143 25.01 -34.96 -10.03
CA VAL A 143 23.60 -35.38 -10.14
C VAL A 143 23.51 -36.91 -10.28
N ARG A 144 22.32 -37.48 -10.03
CA ARG A 144 22.11 -38.92 -10.27
C ARG A 144 22.17 -39.20 -11.77
N CYS A 145 22.73 -40.36 -12.13
CA CYS A 145 22.68 -40.79 -13.53
C CYS A 145 21.23 -41.18 -13.87
N VAL A 146 20.63 -40.42 -14.80
CA VAL A 146 19.23 -40.63 -15.23
C VAL A 146 19.05 -42.00 -15.89
N LEU A 147 20.07 -42.49 -16.61
CA LEU A 147 20.05 -43.80 -17.27
C LEU A 147 19.97 -44.96 -16.26
N VAL A 148 20.59 -44.82 -15.08
CA VAL A 148 20.53 -45.83 -14.02
C VAL A 148 19.16 -45.84 -13.33
N LEU A 149 18.48 -44.69 -13.25
CA LEU A 149 17.14 -44.59 -12.68
C LEU A 149 16.08 -45.23 -13.59
N ASN A 150 16.20 -45.07 -14.90
CA ASN A 150 15.14 -45.45 -15.84
C ASN A 150 15.32 -46.84 -16.50
N TYR A 151 16.55 -47.35 -16.68
CA TYR A 151 16.79 -48.53 -17.52
C TYR A 151 17.56 -49.67 -16.83
N TYR A 152 18.57 -49.34 -16.01
CA TYR A 152 19.49 -50.34 -15.46
C TYR A 152 19.14 -50.87 -14.06
N SER A 153 18.20 -50.25 -13.34
CA SER A 153 17.84 -50.64 -11.97
C SER A 153 17.18 -52.04 -11.87
N ARG A 154 16.52 -52.52 -12.94
CA ARG A 154 16.00 -53.91 -13.01
C ARG A 154 17.00 -54.93 -13.55
N ALA A 155 17.96 -54.52 -14.38
CA ALA A 155 18.98 -55.39 -14.97
C ALA A 155 20.26 -55.52 -14.12
N ALA A 156 20.43 -54.69 -13.08
CA ALA A 156 21.62 -54.69 -12.22
C ALA A 156 21.79 -55.95 -11.35
N LYS A 157 20.79 -56.84 -11.26
CA LYS A 157 20.93 -58.15 -10.62
C LYS A 157 21.75 -59.15 -11.46
N THR A 158 21.94 -58.91 -12.75
CA THR A 158 22.65 -59.83 -13.66
C THR A 158 23.92 -59.20 -14.25
N ASN A 159 24.79 -58.69 -13.37
CA ASN A 159 26.26 -58.55 -13.46
C ASN A 159 26.98 -58.26 -14.81
N ARG A 160 26.34 -57.77 -15.89
CA ARG A 160 27.00 -57.61 -17.21
C ARG A 160 26.73 -56.30 -17.96
N LEU A 161 25.93 -55.39 -17.39
CA LEU A 161 25.56 -54.14 -18.06
C LEU A 161 25.90 -52.94 -17.16
N ARG A 162 27.19 -52.56 -17.14
CA ARG A 162 27.63 -51.31 -16.49
C ARG A 162 27.16 -50.14 -17.34
N CYS A 163 26.42 -49.21 -16.76
CA CYS A 163 26.02 -47.99 -17.44
C CYS A 163 27.27 -47.26 -17.96
N THR A 164 27.37 -47.03 -19.27
CA THR A 164 28.53 -46.41 -19.92
C THR A 164 28.75 -44.95 -19.48
N PHE A 165 27.69 -44.28 -19.02
CA PHE A 165 27.74 -42.89 -18.58
C PHE A 165 28.25 -42.72 -17.13
N CYS A 166 27.98 -43.69 -16.25
CA CYS A 166 28.43 -43.64 -14.86
C CYS A 166 29.40 -44.77 -14.47
N HIS A 167 29.76 -45.64 -15.40
CA HIS A 167 30.54 -46.88 -15.19
C HIS A 167 30.11 -47.73 -13.99
N GLY A 168 28.82 -47.70 -13.63
CA GLY A 168 28.28 -48.40 -12.45
C GLY A 168 28.31 -47.61 -11.14
N HIS A 169 28.86 -46.40 -11.08
CA HIS A 169 28.86 -45.55 -9.88
C HIS A 169 27.49 -44.91 -9.54
N GLY A 170 26.49 -45.02 -10.43
CA GLY A 170 25.15 -44.48 -10.23
C GLY A 170 25.03 -42.94 -10.27
N ARG A 171 26.11 -42.23 -10.60
CA ARG A 171 26.21 -40.76 -10.61
C ARG A 171 26.70 -40.23 -11.96
N SER A 172 26.31 -39.01 -12.31
CA SER A 172 26.89 -38.34 -13.47
C SER A 172 28.39 -38.14 -13.24
N ARG A 173 29.21 -38.36 -14.29
CA ARG A 173 30.63 -37.97 -14.25
C ARG A 173 30.78 -36.45 -14.17
N ASP A 174 29.84 -35.72 -14.79
CA ASP A 174 29.84 -34.27 -14.80
C ASP A 174 29.48 -33.66 -13.45
N LYS A 175 30.16 -32.53 -13.18
CA LYS A 175 29.84 -31.65 -12.05
C LYS A 175 28.41 -31.14 -12.22
N CYS A 176 27.70 -31.05 -11.11
CA CYS A 176 26.36 -30.47 -11.09
C CYS A 176 26.43 -29.03 -11.59
N SER A 177 25.80 -28.76 -12.74
CA SER A 177 25.74 -27.43 -13.37
C SER A 177 25.24 -26.34 -12.43
N SER A 178 24.31 -26.68 -11.54
CA SER A 178 23.68 -25.74 -10.62
C SER A 178 24.59 -25.24 -9.49
N CYS A 179 25.61 -26.01 -9.10
CA CYS A 179 26.56 -25.64 -8.04
C CYS A 179 28.02 -25.77 -8.48
N HIS A 180 28.26 -25.97 -9.78
CA HIS A 180 29.57 -26.19 -10.40
C HIS A 180 30.44 -27.23 -9.67
N GLY A 181 29.82 -28.27 -9.12
CA GLY A 181 30.52 -29.33 -8.38
C GLY A 181 30.74 -29.08 -6.89
N GLN A 182 30.43 -27.89 -6.36
CA GLN A 182 30.67 -27.56 -4.95
C GLN A 182 29.73 -28.29 -3.98
N GLY A 183 28.56 -28.73 -4.43
CA GLY A 183 27.55 -29.36 -3.56
C GLY A 183 26.70 -28.36 -2.77
N TYR A 184 27.15 -27.11 -2.64
CA TYR A 184 26.46 -26.04 -1.92
C TYR A 184 26.31 -24.82 -2.81
N LYS A 185 25.41 -23.91 -2.42
CA LYS A 185 25.24 -22.59 -3.03
C LYS A 185 25.38 -21.54 -1.95
N THR A 186 25.80 -20.33 -2.31
CA THR A 186 25.73 -19.19 -1.40
C THR A 186 24.28 -19.01 -0.92
N CYS A 187 24.10 -18.77 0.38
CA CYS A 187 22.78 -18.56 0.94
C CYS A 187 22.11 -17.35 0.29
N SER A 188 20.87 -17.51 -0.18
CA SER A 188 20.13 -16.46 -0.86
C SER A 188 19.62 -15.35 0.06
N LEU A 189 19.56 -15.56 1.38
CA LEU A 189 19.12 -14.55 2.34
C LEU A 189 20.28 -13.70 2.85
N CYS A 190 21.34 -14.35 3.35
CA CYS A 190 22.47 -13.63 3.93
C CYS A 190 23.60 -13.35 2.91
N HIS A 191 23.51 -13.87 1.68
CA HIS A 191 24.53 -13.70 0.64
C HIS A 191 25.96 -14.09 1.08
N GLY A 192 26.07 -15.04 2.01
CA GLY A 192 27.36 -15.48 2.56
C GLY A 192 27.81 -14.78 3.85
N SER A 193 27.12 -13.72 4.30
CA SER A 193 27.45 -13.00 5.54
C SER A 193 27.19 -13.76 6.85
N GLN A 194 26.53 -14.92 6.77
CA GLN A 194 26.20 -15.81 7.89
C GLN A 194 25.19 -15.25 8.90
N SER A 195 25.02 -13.94 8.97
CA SER A 195 24.14 -13.27 9.94
C SER A 195 23.13 -12.37 9.24
N LEU A 196 22.01 -12.14 9.91
CA LEU A 196 20.96 -11.22 9.49
C LEU A 196 20.76 -10.14 10.56
N LEU A 197 20.64 -8.90 10.11
CA LEU A 197 20.22 -7.78 10.93
C LEU A 197 18.70 -7.73 10.90
N HIS A 198 18.07 -7.96 12.05
CA HIS A 198 16.63 -7.85 12.24
C HIS A 198 16.30 -6.51 12.87
N PHE A 199 15.15 -5.94 12.50
CA PHE A 199 14.66 -4.67 13.04
C PHE A 199 13.13 -4.58 12.87
N ILE A 200 12.49 -3.69 13.61
CA ILE A 200 11.09 -3.36 13.38
C ILE A 200 11.04 -2.22 12.34
N GLN A 201 10.25 -2.40 11.29
CA GLN A 201 9.96 -1.37 10.31
C GLN A 201 8.56 -0.81 10.57
N LEU A 202 8.46 0.50 10.75
CA LEU A 202 7.22 1.24 10.76
C LEU A 202 6.90 1.71 9.34
N THR A 203 5.71 1.39 8.86
CA THR A 203 5.15 1.91 7.61
C THR A 203 4.03 2.87 7.95
N VAL A 204 4.23 4.15 7.62
CA VAL A 204 3.25 5.21 7.80
C VAL A 204 2.60 5.50 6.45
N THR A 205 1.29 5.41 6.41
CA THR A 205 0.47 5.64 5.22
C THR A 205 -0.44 6.82 5.50
N TRP A 206 -0.30 7.87 4.70
CA TRP A 206 -1.25 8.97 4.65
C TRP A 206 -2.13 8.79 3.43
N LYS A 207 -3.44 8.89 3.65
CA LYS A 207 -4.46 8.75 2.61
C LYS A 207 -5.47 9.88 2.73
N ASN A 208 -5.75 10.54 1.62
CA ASN A 208 -6.77 11.55 1.49
C ASN A 208 -7.96 10.99 0.72
N ASP A 209 -9.07 10.78 1.41
CA ASP A 209 -10.33 10.34 0.81
C ASP A 209 -11.25 11.54 0.64
N ILE A 210 -11.53 11.90 -0.62
CA ILE A 210 -12.44 13.00 -0.96
C ILE A 210 -13.80 12.40 -1.32
N THR A 211 -14.84 12.87 -0.66
CA THR A 211 -16.22 12.49 -0.93
C THR A 211 -17.07 13.73 -1.19
N ASP A 212 -17.71 13.77 -2.36
CA ASP A 212 -18.60 14.85 -2.77
C ASP A 212 -20.07 14.43 -2.61
N PHE A 213 -20.89 15.31 -2.04
CA PHE A 213 -22.31 15.13 -1.84
C PHE A 213 -23.10 16.37 -2.30
N ILE A 214 -24.14 16.16 -3.11
CA ILE A 214 -25.05 17.20 -3.59
C ILE A 214 -26.42 16.90 -2.97
N PRO A 215 -26.92 17.73 -2.03
CA PRO A 215 -28.21 17.48 -1.38
C PRO A 215 -29.39 17.71 -2.33
N ASP A 216 -29.33 18.79 -3.12
CA ASP A 216 -30.42 19.25 -3.97
C ASP A 216 -30.27 18.71 -5.41
N ARG A 217 -30.17 17.38 -5.56
CA ARG A 217 -30.10 16.76 -6.88
C ARG A 217 -31.38 17.02 -7.65
N GLN A 218 -31.30 17.86 -8.68
CA GLN A 218 -32.39 18.09 -9.61
C GLN A 218 -32.40 16.97 -10.66
N PRO A 219 -33.55 16.32 -10.95
CA PRO A 219 -33.63 15.16 -11.85
C PRO A 219 -33.04 15.40 -13.25
N ASP A 220 -33.16 16.63 -13.75
CA ASP A 220 -32.71 17.05 -15.08
C ASP A 220 -31.32 17.70 -15.07
N PHE A 221 -30.67 17.79 -13.90
CA PHE A 221 -29.37 18.43 -13.76
C PHE A 221 -28.23 17.44 -13.96
N PRO A 222 -27.22 17.76 -14.79
CA PRO A 222 -26.17 16.81 -15.13
C PRO A 222 -25.11 16.72 -14.01
N ASP A 223 -25.35 15.88 -13.00
CA ASP A 223 -24.44 15.61 -11.87
C ASP A 223 -22.98 15.35 -12.32
N LYS A 224 -22.79 14.57 -13.39
CA LYS A 224 -21.46 14.22 -13.95
C LYS A 224 -20.71 15.41 -14.56
N LYS A 225 -21.41 16.49 -14.93
CA LYS A 225 -20.78 17.73 -15.40
C LYS A 225 -20.47 18.65 -14.23
N PHE A 226 -21.20 18.52 -13.13
CA PHE A 226 -21.00 19.31 -11.92
C PHE A 226 -19.71 18.97 -11.19
N GLU A 227 -19.24 17.72 -11.26
CA GLU A 227 -17.90 17.32 -10.79
C GLU A 227 -16.77 18.18 -11.41
N LYS A 228 -16.99 18.68 -12.64
CA LYS A 228 -16.01 19.49 -13.39
C LYS A 228 -16.11 20.98 -13.10
N VAL A 229 -17.12 21.42 -12.36
CA VAL A 229 -17.31 22.84 -12.03
C VAL A 229 -16.52 23.15 -10.76
N THR A 230 -15.66 24.18 -10.85
CA THR A 230 -15.00 24.77 -9.70
C THR A 230 -15.98 25.77 -9.08
N GLY A 231 -16.44 25.48 -7.86
CA GLY A 231 -17.26 26.42 -7.08
C GLY A 231 -16.40 27.11 -6.02
N ASP A 232 -16.81 28.31 -5.60
CA ASP A 232 -16.14 29.01 -4.52
C ASP A 232 -16.55 28.40 -3.17
N PRO A 233 -15.58 28.08 -2.29
CA PRO A 233 -15.88 27.64 -0.94
C PRO A 233 -16.46 28.83 -0.16
N PHE A 234 -17.71 28.72 0.29
CA PHE A 234 -18.32 29.75 1.13
C PHE A 234 -18.38 29.35 2.62
N PHE A 235 -18.14 28.07 2.90
CA PHE A 235 -17.99 27.55 4.25
C PHE A 235 -16.91 26.46 4.26
N VAL A 236 -15.96 26.59 5.18
CA VAL A 236 -14.91 25.60 5.42
C VAL A 236 -14.82 25.38 6.93
N ASP A 237 -14.93 24.13 7.35
CA ASP A 237 -14.80 23.72 8.74
C ASP A 237 -13.74 22.61 8.85
N GLU A 238 -12.84 22.77 9.82
CA GLU A 238 -11.76 21.84 10.13
C GLU A 238 -12.03 21.24 11.52
N SER A 239 -12.21 19.92 11.59
CA SER A 239 -12.39 19.22 12.86
C SER A 239 -11.21 18.31 13.19
N VAL A 240 -10.88 18.23 14.48
CA VAL A 240 -9.59 17.75 14.99
C VAL A 240 -9.57 16.23 15.26
N LEU A 241 -8.46 15.61 14.84
CA LEU A 241 -7.85 14.34 15.24
C LEU A 241 -8.69 13.37 16.11
N VAL A 242 -9.33 12.39 15.46
CA VAL A 242 -9.87 11.21 16.15
C VAL A 242 -8.82 10.10 16.17
N ASN A 243 -8.40 9.66 17.35
CA ASN A 243 -7.51 8.50 17.52
C ASN A 243 -8.34 7.21 17.56
N THR A 244 -8.41 6.46 16.46
CA THR A 244 -8.99 5.11 16.48
C THR A 244 -7.90 4.10 16.80
N LYS A 245 -7.80 3.70 18.08
CA LYS A 245 -6.92 2.60 18.51
C LYS A 245 -7.58 1.26 18.19
N HIS A 246 -7.46 0.77 16.96
CA HIS A 246 -7.75 -0.64 16.67
C HIS A 246 -6.57 -1.52 17.08
N THR A 247 -6.37 -1.69 18.39
CA THR A 247 -5.42 -2.69 18.90
C THR A 247 -5.98 -4.09 18.64
N SER A 248 -5.38 -4.81 17.70
CA SER A 248 -5.49 -6.27 17.66
C SER A 248 -4.93 -6.82 18.98
N PRO A 249 -5.63 -7.69 19.72
CA PRO A 249 -5.17 -8.20 20.99
C PRO A 249 -4.09 -9.26 20.75
N PHE A 250 -2.83 -8.85 20.61
CA PHE A 250 -1.71 -9.67 21.06
C PHE A 250 -0.46 -8.82 21.33
N ILE A 251 0.08 -9.02 22.55
CA ILE A 251 1.30 -8.46 23.16
C ILE A 251 1.08 -7.20 24.03
N GLN A 252 0.57 -7.45 25.25
CA GLN A 252 1.18 -6.90 26.45
C GLN A 252 2.32 -7.84 26.86
N GLU A 253 3.54 -7.55 26.43
CA GLU A 253 4.77 -8.04 27.09
C GLU A 253 5.94 -7.23 26.54
N PHE A 254 6.02 -5.96 26.97
CA PHE A 254 7.25 -5.21 26.92
C PHE A 254 7.71 -5.03 28.37
N THR A 255 8.86 -5.65 28.66
CA THR A 255 9.74 -5.48 29.83
C THR A 255 9.23 -5.93 31.21
N SER A 256 9.34 -7.24 31.51
CA SER A 256 9.82 -7.76 32.80
C SER A 256 10.01 -9.28 32.72
N GLY A 257 11.25 -9.77 32.70
CA GLY A 257 11.50 -11.22 32.69
C GLY A 257 12.93 -11.65 32.41
N VAL A 258 13.89 -11.14 33.18
CA VAL A 258 15.17 -11.86 33.35
C VAL A 258 14.86 -13.06 34.24
N GLY A 259 15.05 -14.28 33.72
CA GLY A 259 15.26 -15.47 34.53
C GLY A 259 14.35 -16.66 34.25
N GLY A 260 14.91 -17.70 33.64
CA GLY A 260 14.53 -19.08 33.97
C GLY A 260 13.68 -19.84 32.95
N ARG A 261 14.35 -20.80 32.28
CA ARG A 261 13.83 -22.10 31.80
C ARG A 261 12.73 -22.10 30.72
N GLY A 262 13.17 -22.41 29.50
CA GLY A 262 12.66 -23.58 28.79
C GLY A 262 11.25 -23.50 28.20
N HIS A 263 10.99 -22.55 27.32
CA HIS A 263 10.00 -22.73 26.27
C HIS A 263 10.63 -22.37 24.91
N THR A 264 10.81 -23.39 24.08
CA THR A 264 11.23 -23.26 22.68
C THR A 264 10.16 -22.49 21.92
N PHE A 265 10.42 -21.21 21.66
CA PHE A 265 9.65 -20.43 20.70
C PHE A 265 10.00 -20.95 19.30
N ASP A 266 9.08 -21.67 18.66
CA ASP A 266 9.20 -22.11 17.27
C ASP A 266 9.07 -20.90 16.33
N PRO A 267 10.12 -20.49 15.60
CA PRO A 267 10.11 -19.30 14.76
C PRO A 267 9.66 -19.58 13.32
N THR A 268 9.16 -20.78 13.00
CA THR A 268 8.75 -21.13 11.62
C THR A 268 7.40 -20.55 11.20
N VAL A 269 6.63 -19.98 12.14
CA VAL A 269 5.42 -19.22 11.84
C VAL A 269 5.72 -17.74 12.05
N GLY A 270 6.11 -17.06 10.97
CA GLY A 270 6.07 -15.61 10.91
C GLY A 270 4.62 -15.12 11.03
N ARG A 271 4.08 -15.11 12.25
CA ARG A 271 2.93 -14.26 12.55
C ARG A 271 3.43 -12.84 12.40
N GLU A 272 3.11 -12.22 11.27
CA GLU A 272 3.20 -10.78 11.10
C GLU A 272 2.27 -10.14 12.15
N ASN A 273 2.79 -9.89 13.34
CA ASN A 273 2.11 -9.10 14.35
C ASN A 273 2.09 -7.65 13.84
N LYS A 274 1.08 -7.35 13.01
CA LYS A 274 0.81 -6.00 12.51
C LYS A 274 -0.02 -5.27 13.55
N GLN A 275 0.58 -4.29 14.21
CA GLN A 275 -0.16 -3.32 14.99
C GLN A 275 -0.62 -2.21 14.02
N ASN A 276 -1.94 -1.98 13.94
CA ASN A 276 -2.50 -0.94 13.11
C ASN A 276 -3.16 0.13 14.00
N ILE A 277 -2.81 1.38 13.80
CA ILE A 277 -3.40 2.51 14.53
C ILE A 277 -3.56 3.67 13.56
N SER A 278 -4.68 4.40 13.69
CA SER A 278 -5.01 5.48 12.78
C SER A 278 -5.43 6.77 13.49
N ARG A 279 -5.15 7.88 12.81
CA ARG A 279 -5.61 9.23 13.14
C ARG A 279 -6.36 9.80 11.95
N GLU A 280 -7.51 10.42 12.21
CA GLU A 280 -8.36 10.98 11.19
C GLU A 280 -8.55 12.49 11.40
N GLN A 281 -8.40 13.27 10.34
CA GLN A 281 -8.73 14.69 10.27
C GLN A 281 -9.75 14.92 9.16
N LEU A 282 -10.70 15.82 9.40
CA LEU A 282 -11.85 16.03 8.51
C LEU A 282 -11.93 17.51 8.12
N LEU A 283 -11.90 17.77 6.82
CA LEU A 283 -12.22 19.06 6.21
C LEU A 283 -13.59 18.98 5.56
N LYS A 284 -14.48 19.90 5.95
CA LYS A 284 -15.81 20.04 5.36
C LYS A 284 -15.87 21.35 4.60
N GLY A 285 -16.07 21.28 3.29
CA GLY A 285 -16.33 22.43 2.44
C GLY A 285 -17.77 22.44 1.93
N LYS A 286 -18.43 23.59 1.92
CA LYS A 286 -19.61 23.83 1.08
C LYS A 286 -19.20 24.76 -0.07
N GLN A 287 -19.53 24.36 -1.30
CA GLN A 287 -19.34 25.14 -2.50
C GLN A 287 -20.68 25.47 -3.13
N LYS A 288 -20.78 26.67 -3.69
CA LYS A 288 -21.93 27.15 -4.42
C LYS A 288 -21.53 27.38 -5.87
N ALA A 289 -22.31 26.87 -6.81
CA ALA A 289 -22.12 27.15 -8.23
C ALA A 289 -23.42 27.72 -8.82
N PRO A 290 -23.35 28.87 -9.51
CA PRO A 290 -24.46 29.32 -10.33
C PRO A 290 -24.60 28.39 -11.53
N ALA A 291 -25.82 27.99 -11.85
CA ALA A 291 -26.15 27.30 -13.08
C ALA A 291 -27.38 27.95 -13.72
N LEU A 292 -27.36 28.07 -15.05
CA LEU A 292 -28.52 28.47 -15.83
C LEU A 292 -29.25 27.23 -16.37
N VAL A 293 -30.57 27.24 -16.23
CA VAL A 293 -31.50 26.28 -16.86
C VAL A 293 -32.40 27.01 -17.83
#